data_AF-A0A1Y1MXW1-F1
#
_entry.id   AF-A0A1Y1MXW1-F1
#
_cell.length_a   1.000
_cell.length_b   1.000
_cell.length_c   1.000
_cell.angle_alpha   90.00
_cell.angle_beta   90.00
_cell.angle_gamma   90.00
#
_symmetry.space_group_name_H-M   'P 1'
#
loop_
_entity.id
_entity.type
_entity.pdbx_description
1 polymer ?
#
loop_
_entity_poly.entity_id
_entity_poly.type
_entity_poly.pdbx_seq_one_letter_code
_entity_poly.pdbx_strand_id
1 'polypeptide(L)'
;SEFLETRPFIKPLVHCLGLLWGNSQYYCTSARMVTLLKEIANQIIIAASTQLDPGSIFQVEPEDMLIKVDKCINLIEFFHSCFHAVRENVASYFRKAELQPKPWTFHPRTVFQHLMDFTERLRLVRSIIA
;
A
#
# COMPACT_ATOMS: atom_id res chain seq x y z
N SER A 1 -10.15 6.29 13.88
CA SER A 1 -9.61 5.19 14.70
C SER A 1 -9.55 3.86 13.95
N GLU A 2 -10.20 3.68 12.79
CA GLU A 2 -10.23 2.38 12.09
C GLU A 2 -9.00 2.11 11.21
N PHE A 3 -8.43 3.13 10.57
CA PHE A 3 -7.34 2.96 9.61
C PHE A 3 -6.04 2.39 10.22
N LEU A 4 -5.66 2.85 11.42
CA LEU A 4 -4.42 2.40 12.07
C LEU A 4 -4.47 0.92 12.50
N GLU A 5 -5.68 0.38 12.65
CA GLU A 5 -5.93 -1.02 12.98
C GLU A 5 -5.98 -1.92 11.74
N THR A 6 -5.78 -1.38 10.53
CA THR A 6 -5.86 -2.16 9.28
C THR A 6 -4.63 -3.03 9.00
N ARG A 7 -3.54 -2.84 9.77
CA ARG A 7 -2.27 -3.56 9.58
C ARG A 7 -2.42 -5.09 9.42
N PRO A 8 -3.24 -5.80 10.22
CA PRO A 8 -3.42 -7.26 10.07
C PRO A 8 -4.00 -7.68 8.71
N PHE A 9 -4.75 -6.80 8.03
CA PHE A 9 -5.41 -7.09 6.76
C PHE A 9 -4.54 -6.79 5.53
N ILE A 10 -3.46 -6.03 5.69
CA ILE A 10 -2.57 -5.65 4.58
C ILE A 10 -1.93 -6.88 3.92
N LYS A 11 -1.37 -7.79 4.71
CA LYS A 11 -0.73 -9.01 4.16
C LYS A 11 -1.77 -9.92 3.46
N PRO A 12 -2.93 -10.25 4.06
CA PRO A 12 -4.01 -10.95 3.37
C PRO A 12 -4.47 -10.26 2.08
N LEU A 13 -4.65 -8.93 2.08
CA LEU A 13 -5.06 -8.17 0.91
C LEU A 13 -4.08 -8.37 -0.25
N VAL A 14 -2.78 -8.19 0.00
CA VAL A 14 -1.77 -8.33 -1.05
C VAL A 14 -1.63 -9.80 -1.49
N HIS A 15 -1.80 -10.76 -0.59
CA HIS A 15 -1.86 -12.18 -0.94
C HIS A 15 -3.03 -12.49 -1.89
N CYS A 16 -4.19 -11.89 -1.68
CA CYS A 16 -5.33 -11.98 -2.59
C CYS A 16 -5.01 -11.41 -3.99
N LEU A 17 -4.18 -10.37 -4.10
CA LEU A 17 -3.71 -9.88 -5.39
C LEU A 17 -2.84 -10.91 -6.13
N GLY A 18 -1.96 -11.61 -5.41
CA GLY A 18 -1.17 -12.71 -5.95
C GLY A 18 -2.07 -13.87 -6.42
N LEU A 19 -3.07 -14.24 -5.60
CA LEU A 19 -4.05 -15.28 -5.97
C LEU A 19 -4.86 -14.88 -7.20
N LEU A 20 -5.35 -13.64 -7.26
CA LEU A 20 -6.07 -13.11 -8.42
C LEU A 20 -5.21 -13.19 -9.68
N TRP A 21 -3.93 -12.82 -9.57
CA TRP A 21 -2.99 -12.89 -10.68
C TRP A 21 -2.76 -14.31 -11.19
N GLY A 22 -2.51 -15.27 -10.29
CA GLY A 22 -2.23 -16.66 -10.65
C GLY A 22 -3.45 -17.45 -11.13
N ASN A 23 -4.68 -17.05 -10.78
CA ASN A 23 -5.90 -17.80 -11.08
C ASN A 23 -6.78 -17.20 -12.16
N SER A 24 -6.61 -15.92 -12.51
CA SER A 24 -7.50 -15.21 -13.45
C SER A 24 -6.80 -14.83 -14.76
N GLN A 25 -6.22 -15.80 -15.48
CA GLN A 25 -5.38 -15.58 -16.68
C GLN A 25 -6.00 -14.65 -17.75
N TYR A 26 -7.31 -14.73 -17.98
CA TYR A 26 -7.99 -13.94 -19.01
C TYR A 26 -8.47 -12.56 -18.52
N TYR A 27 -8.56 -12.38 -17.21
CA TYR A 27 -9.04 -11.14 -16.60
C TYR A 27 -7.90 -10.30 -16.01
N CYS A 28 -6.85 -10.93 -15.49
CA CYS A 28 -5.77 -10.28 -14.78
C CYS A 28 -4.66 -9.83 -15.75
N THR A 29 -4.92 -8.73 -16.47
CA THR A 29 -3.90 -8.07 -17.28
C THR A 29 -3.04 -7.14 -16.42
N SER A 30 -1.80 -6.86 -16.86
CA SER A 30 -0.92 -5.90 -16.17
C SER A 30 -1.60 -4.55 -15.97
N ALA A 31 -2.38 -4.08 -16.96
CA ALA A 31 -3.13 -2.83 -16.86
C ALA A 31 -4.16 -2.85 -15.71
N ARG A 32 -4.95 -3.92 -15.60
CA ARG A 32 -5.96 -4.06 -14.53
C ARG A 32 -5.31 -4.21 -13.15
N MET A 33 -4.21 -4.97 -13.05
CA MET A 33 -3.47 -5.09 -11.79
C MET A 33 -2.86 -3.75 -11.36
N VAL A 34 -2.28 -3.00 -12.30
CA VAL A 34 -1.77 -1.64 -12.05
C VAL A 34 -2.89 -0.73 -11.56
N THR A 35 -4.06 -0.73 -12.22
CA THR A 35 -5.21 0.07 -11.78
C THR A 35 -5.66 -0.33 -10.38
N LEU A 36 -5.81 -1.62 -10.09
CA LEU A 36 -6.23 -2.09 -8.77
C LEU A 36 -5.26 -1.67 -7.66
N LEU A 37 -3.95 -1.82 -7.89
CA LEU A 37 -2.93 -1.39 -6.94
C LEU A 37 -2.93 0.14 -6.74
N LYS A 38 -3.17 0.92 -7.81
CA LYS A 38 -3.33 2.38 -7.72
C LYS A 38 -4.53 2.75 -6.86
N GLU A 39 -5.67 2.08 -7.03
CA GLU A 39 -6.84 2.33 -6.19
C GLU A 39 -6.56 2.00 -4.72
N ILE A 40 -5.90 0.88 -4.42
CA ILE A 40 -5.49 0.56 -3.05
C ILE A 40 -4.56 1.64 -2.48
N ALA A 41 -3.57 2.08 -3.25
CA ALA A 41 -2.66 3.15 -2.84
C ALA A 41 -3.39 4.48 -2.58
N ASN A 42 -4.34 4.84 -3.44
CA ASN A 42 -5.17 6.03 -3.26
C ASN A 42 -6.04 5.93 -2.00
N GLN A 43 -6.63 4.75 -1.72
CA GLN A 43 -7.41 4.53 -0.50
C GLN A 43 -6.56 4.66 0.77
N ILE A 44 -5.31 4.17 0.74
CA ILE A 44 -4.35 4.37 1.84
C ILE A 44 -4.08 5.86 2.07
N ILE A 45 -3.87 6.64 1.00
CA ILE A 45 -3.65 8.10 1.10
C ILE A 45 -4.87 8.80 1.72
N ILE A 46 -6.08 8.48 1.23
CA ILE A 46 -7.33 9.07 1.73
C ILE A 46 -7.50 8.76 3.20
N ALA A 47 -7.41 7.49 3.59
CA ALA A 47 -7.60 7.07 4.96
C ALA A 47 -6.55 7.65 5.92
N ALA A 48 -5.27 7.71 5.50
CA ALA A 48 -4.21 8.36 6.28
C ALA A 48 -4.47 9.87 6.43
N SER A 49 -4.89 10.55 5.36
CA SER A 49 -5.22 11.98 5.41
C SER A 49 -6.39 12.26 6.34
N THR A 50 -7.45 11.45 6.28
CA THR A 50 -8.59 11.56 7.20
C THR A 50 -8.18 11.28 8.65
N GLN A 51 -7.30 10.32 8.89
CA GLN A 51 -6.84 9.96 10.23
C GLN A 51 -5.94 11.05 10.86
N LEU A 52 -5.19 11.79 10.04
CA LEU A 52 -4.32 12.88 10.49
C LEU A 52 -5.04 14.21 10.59
N ASP A 53 -6.09 14.42 9.80
CA ASP A 53 -6.85 15.67 9.65
C ASP A 53 -5.93 16.90 9.50
N PRO A 54 -5.54 17.25 8.26
CA PRO A 54 -4.60 18.33 8.00
C PRO A 54 -4.98 19.69 8.63
N GLY A 55 -6.28 19.93 8.85
CA GLY A 55 -6.76 21.19 9.44
C GLY A 55 -6.51 21.30 10.94
N SER A 56 -6.38 20.16 11.63
CA SER A 56 -6.19 20.11 13.08
C SER A 56 -4.82 19.55 13.51
N ILE A 57 -3.92 19.25 12.57
CA ILE A 57 -2.58 18.71 12.87
C ILE A 57 -1.84 19.50 13.95
N PHE A 58 -1.87 20.84 13.88
CA PHE A 58 -1.17 21.72 14.82
C PHE A 58 -2.01 22.09 16.06
N GLN A 59 -3.22 21.56 16.18
CA GLN A 59 -4.13 21.79 17.31
C GLN A 59 -4.14 20.62 18.31
N VAL A 60 -3.59 19.47 17.91
CA VAL A 60 -3.43 18.28 18.76
C VAL A 60 -2.10 18.36 19.49
N GLU A 61 -2.02 17.76 20.67
CA GLU A 61 -0.76 17.61 21.42
C GLU A 61 0.34 16.99 20.53
N PRO A 62 1.55 17.58 20.47
CA PRO A 62 2.60 17.15 19.55
C PRO A 62 2.96 15.66 19.66
N GLU A 63 3.03 15.13 20.88
CA GLU A 63 3.35 13.72 21.15
C GLU A 63 2.30 12.78 20.53
N ASP A 64 1.01 13.09 20.72
CA ASP A 64 -0.10 12.32 20.15
C ASP A 64 -0.11 12.38 18.62
N MET A 65 0.22 13.53 18.05
CA MET A 65 0.29 13.69 16.60
C MET A 65 1.47 12.91 16.01
N LEU A 66 2.64 12.96 16.63
CA LEU A 66 3.82 12.17 16.22
C LEU A 66 3.49 10.68 16.20
N ILE A 67 2.82 10.15 17.22
CA ILE A 67 2.39 8.75 17.26
C ILE A 67 1.48 8.41 16.07
N LYS A 68 0.54 9.29 15.73
CA LYS A 68 -0.37 9.07 14.58
C LYS A 68 0.39 9.08 13.25
N VAL A 69 1.26 10.07 13.05
CA VAL A 69 2.08 10.19 11.82
C VAL A 69 2.98 8.97 11.66
N ASP A 70 3.64 8.54 12.73
CA ASP A 70 4.50 7.35 12.72
C ASP A 70 3.73 6.08 12.41
N LYS A 71 2.53 5.91 12.99
CA LYS A 71 1.68 4.76 12.65
C LYS A 71 1.25 4.77 11.18
N CYS A 72 0.92 5.92 10.60
CA CYS A 72 0.61 6.05 9.17
C CYS A 72 1.80 5.66 8.29
N ILE A 73 2.99 6.20 8.56
CA ILE A 73 4.22 5.88 7.80
C ILE A 73 4.51 4.38 7.88
N ASN A 74 4.51 3.80 9.09
CA ASN A 74 4.77 2.39 9.32
C ASN A 74 3.78 1.48 8.57
N LEU A 75 2.51 1.86 8.48
CA LEU A 75 1.50 1.10 7.75
C LEU A 75 1.75 1.13 6.23
N ILE A 76 2.13 2.30 5.69
CA ILE A 76 2.46 2.46 4.27
C ILE A 76 3.71 1.64 3.92
N GLU A 77 4.75 1.71 4.74
CA GLU A 77 5.96 0.91 4.57
C GLU A 77 5.68 -0.60 4.68
N PHE A 78 4.81 -1.00 5.61
CA PHE A 78 4.37 -2.39 5.72
C PHE A 78 3.62 -2.86 4.47
N PHE A 79 2.74 -2.04 3.89
CA PHE A 79 2.10 -2.33 2.62
C PHE A 79 3.10 -2.50 1.49
N HIS A 80 4.09 -1.61 1.37
CA HIS A 80 5.18 -1.75 0.40
C HIS A 80 5.94 -3.08 0.59
N SER A 81 6.31 -3.43 1.82
CA SER A 81 7.02 -4.67 2.10
C SER A 81 6.21 -5.91 1.68
N CYS A 82 4.89 -5.92 1.94
CA CYS A 82 4.00 -6.99 1.53
C CYS A 82 3.88 -7.08 0.01
N PHE A 83 3.77 -5.93 -0.67
CA PHE A 83 3.76 -5.86 -2.14
C PHE A 83 5.04 -6.46 -2.73
N HIS A 84 6.22 -6.09 -2.22
CA HIS A 84 7.49 -6.61 -2.70
C HIS A 84 7.61 -8.12 -2.48
N ALA A 85 7.24 -8.62 -1.29
CA ALA A 85 7.25 -10.05 -1.00
C ALA A 85 6.34 -10.85 -1.96
N VAL A 86 5.14 -10.34 -2.27
CA VAL A 86 4.25 -10.99 -3.25
C VAL A 86 4.79 -10.88 -4.66
N ARG A 87 5.35 -9.73 -5.05
CA ARG A 87 5.94 -9.54 -6.38
C ARG A 87 7.09 -10.51 -6.65
N GLU A 88 7.99 -10.68 -5.69
CA GLU A 88 9.13 -11.59 -5.79
C GLU A 88 8.68 -13.06 -5.89
N ASN A 89 7.60 -13.40 -5.18
CA ASN A 89 7.05 -14.76 -5.14
C ASN A 89 5.84 -14.94 -6.05
N VAL A 90 5.57 -14.04 -7.01
CA VAL A 90 4.29 -14.04 -7.74
C VAL A 90 4.08 -15.32 -8.56
N ALA A 91 5.17 -15.95 -8.97
CA ALA A 91 5.15 -17.24 -9.67
C ALA A 91 4.57 -18.38 -8.81
N SER A 92 4.72 -18.33 -7.47
CA SER A 92 4.21 -19.38 -6.57
C SER A 92 2.69 -19.44 -6.51
N TYR A 93 1.99 -18.44 -7.05
CA TYR A 93 0.54 -18.38 -7.09
C TYR A 93 -0.07 -19.11 -8.29
N PHE A 94 0.74 -19.51 -9.27
CA PHE A 94 0.30 -20.28 -10.44
C PHE A 94 0.27 -21.77 -10.08
N ARG A 95 -0.93 -22.29 -9.79
CA ARG A 95 -1.09 -23.70 -9.34
C ARG A 95 -1.32 -24.71 -10.45
N LYS A 96 -1.75 -24.26 -11.63
CA LYS A 96 -2.03 -25.13 -12.78
C LYS A 96 -0.74 -25.31 -13.57
N ALA A 97 -0.29 -26.56 -13.74
CA ALA A 97 0.94 -26.89 -14.46
C ALA A 97 0.96 -26.39 -15.92
N GLU A 98 -0.22 -26.22 -16.51
CA GLU A 98 -0.40 -25.71 -17.88
C GLU A 98 -0.23 -24.18 -17.99
N LEU A 99 -0.27 -23.46 -16.87
CA LEU A 99 -0.14 -21.99 -16.85
C LEU A 99 1.32 -21.59 -16.68
N GLN A 100 1.86 -20.92 -17.70
CA GLN A 100 3.17 -20.28 -17.59
C GLN A 100 3.12 -19.11 -16.59
N PRO A 101 3.92 -19.12 -15.51
CA PRO A 101 3.96 -18.03 -14.56
C PRO A 101 4.41 -16.73 -15.24
N LYS A 102 3.63 -15.67 -15.04
CA LYS A 102 3.97 -14.33 -15.57
C LYS A 102 4.36 -13.43 -14.42
N PRO A 103 5.57 -12.85 -14.40
CA PRO A 103 5.93 -11.88 -13.38
C PRO A 103 5.19 -10.55 -13.58
N TRP A 104 5.11 -9.75 -12.52
CA TRP A 104 4.71 -8.35 -12.64
C TRP A 104 5.86 -7.52 -13.24
N THR A 105 5.68 -7.08 -14.48
CA THR A 105 6.71 -6.37 -15.27
C THR A 105 6.66 -4.85 -15.16
N PHE A 106 5.61 -4.28 -14.55
CA PHE A 106 5.47 -2.83 -14.40
C PHE A 106 6.46 -2.28 -13.36
N HIS A 107 6.91 -1.04 -13.58
CA HIS A 107 7.79 -0.35 -12.64
C HIS A 107 6.99 0.06 -11.38
N PRO A 108 7.49 -0.13 -10.14
CA PRO A 108 6.76 0.25 -8.92
C PRO A 108 6.27 1.69 -8.93
N ARG A 109 7.10 2.62 -9.43
CA ARG A 109 6.77 4.05 -9.57
C ARG A 109 5.51 4.28 -10.41
N THR A 110 5.24 3.46 -11.42
CA THR A 110 4.01 3.58 -12.24
C THR A 110 2.75 3.43 -11.39
N VAL A 111 2.83 2.68 -10.29
CA VAL A 111 1.72 2.40 -9.38
C VAL A 111 1.73 3.32 -8.18
N PHE A 112 2.91 3.50 -7.56
CA PHE A 112 3.02 4.06 -6.21
C PHE A 112 3.58 5.48 -6.15
N GLN A 113 3.82 6.17 -7.28
CA GLN A 113 4.36 7.54 -7.28
C GLN A 113 3.66 8.44 -6.26
N HIS A 114 2.32 8.51 -6.31
CA HIS A 114 1.56 9.39 -5.42
C HIS A 114 1.68 8.98 -3.94
N LEU A 115 1.75 7.67 -3.66
CA LEU A 115 1.92 7.16 -2.30
C LEU A 115 3.33 7.44 -1.76
N MET A 116 4.35 7.34 -2.62
CA MET A 116 5.73 7.73 -2.29
C MET A 116 5.81 9.22 -1.96
N ASP A 117 5.25 10.08 -2.82
CA ASP A 117 5.24 11.54 -2.60
C ASP A 117 4.44 11.91 -1.34
N PHE A 118 3.35 11.21 -1.05
CA PHE A 118 2.61 11.36 0.21
C PHE A 118 3.46 10.95 1.42
N THR A 119 4.18 9.83 1.35
CA THR A 119 5.04 9.36 2.43
C THR A 119 6.17 10.35 2.74
N GLU A 120 6.81 10.93 1.72
CA GLU A 120 7.82 11.98 1.91
C GLU A 120 7.23 13.21 2.60
N ARG A 121 6.02 13.63 2.23
CA ARG A 121 5.32 14.73 2.93
C ARG A 121 5.03 14.39 4.39
N LEU A 122 4.63 13.15 4.70
CA LEU A 122 4.42 12.72 6.09
C LEU A 122 5.73 12.77 6.89
N ARG A 123 6.85 12.37 6.30
CA ARG A 123 8.18 12.46 6.95
C ARG A 123 8.59 13.91 7.21
N LEU A 124 8.29 14.82 6.28
CA LEU A 124 8.50 16.25 6.50
C LEU A 124 7.64 16.78 7.65
N VAL A 125 6.33 16.47 7.65
CA VAL A 125 5.43 16.86 8.74
C VAL A 125 5.94 16.33 10.09
N ARG A 126 6.32 15.06 10.14
CA ARG A 126 6.94 14.45 11.33
C ARG A 126 8.15 15.25 11.83
N SER A 127 9.04 15.67 10.93
CA SER A 127 10.24 16.46 11.29
C SER A 127 9.94 17.87 11.79
N ILE A 128 8.77 18.43 11.44
CA ILE A 128 8.34 19.75 11.91
C ILE A 128 7.74 19.66 13.33
N ILE A 129 7.10 18.54 13.65
CA ILE A 129 6.43 18.32 14.94
C ILE A 129 7.42 17.83 16.02
N ALA A 130 8.44 17.06 15.61
CA ALA A 130 9.48 16.52 16.49
C ALA A 130 10.40 17.61 17.06
#